data_AF-A0A024FKF8-F1
#
_entry.id   AF-A0A024FKF8-F1
#
_cell.length_a   1.000
_cell.length_b   1.000
_cell.length_c   1.000
_cell.angle_alpha   90.00
_cell.angle_beta   90.00
_cell.angle_gamma   90.00
#
_symmetry.space_group_name_H-M   'P 1'
#
loop_
_entity.id
_entity.type
_entity.pdbx_description
1 polymer ?
#
loop_
_entity_poly.entity_id
_entity_poly.type
_entity_poly.pdbx_seq_one_letter_code
_entity_poly.pdbx_strand_id
1 'polypeptide(L)'
;MNKKKIAKQYITYLENENIGQVVTLFNHNGMVDSPLYGIKKADEFYHELNRDTSNSELNLKGIFEEKDSCNLALYFTYKWTLKNN
;
A
#
# COMPACT_ATOMS: atom_id res chain seq x y z
N MET A 1 5.15 -2.43 17.06
CA MET A 1 5.07 -3.44 15.98
C MET A 1 6.38 -3.43 15.20
N ASN A 2 6.91 -4.57 14.74
CA ASN A 2 8.19 -4.63 14.00
C ASN A 2 7.99 -4.08 12.57
N LYS A 3 8.87 -3.18 12.07
CA LYS A 3 8.78 -2.55 10.72
C LYS A 3 8.58 -3.57 9.61
N LYS A 4 9.37 -4.65 9.61
CA LYS A 4 9.26 -5.75 8.65
C LYS A 4 7.92 -6.47 8.71
N LYS A 5 7.32 -6.56 9.89
CA LYS A 5 5.98 -7.15 10.06
C LYS A 5 4.92 -6.24 9.43
N ILE A 6 4.99 -4.92 9.67
CA ILE A 6 4.10 -3.94 9.04
C ILE A 6 4.20 -4.02 7.51
N ALA A 7 5.42 -4.02 6.99
CA ALA A 7 5.70 -4.15 5.56
C ALA A 7 5.06 -5.39 4.92
N LYS A 8 5.17 -6.55 5.58
CA LYS A 8 4.55 -7.79 5.09
C LYS A 8 3.04 -7.72 5.15
N GLN A 9 2.48 -7.23 6.26
CA GLN A 9 1.03 -7.05 6.40
C GLN A 9 0.48 -6.10 5.34
N TYR A 10 1.18 -5.01 5.05
CA TYR A 10 0.81 -4.05 4.02
C TYR A 10 0.64 -4.73 2.66
N ILE A 11 1.64 -5.50 2.20
CA ILE A 11 1.54 -6.20 0.91
C ILE A 11 0.45 -7.26 0.94
N THR A 12 0.34 -8.05 2.02
CA THR A 12 -0.70 -9.08 2.14
C THR A 12 -2.10 -8.48 2.10
N TYR A 13 -2.35 -7.36 2.77
CA TYR A 13 -3.67 -6.73 2.74
C TYR A 13 -3.97 -6.11 1.39
N LEU A 14 -2.96 -5.54 0.72
CA LEU A 14 -3.11 -4.97 -0.61
C LEU A 14 -3.38 -6.04 -1.68
N GLU A 15 -2.71 -7.20 -1.60
CA GLU A 15 -2.92 -8.36 -2.49
C GLU A 15 -4.29 -9.02 -2.32
N ASN A 16 -4.83 -9.01 -1.10
CA ASN A 16 -6.16 -9.55 -0.82
C ASN A 16 -7.28 -8.51 -0.96
N GLU A 17 -7.00 -7.34 -1.56
CA GLU A 17 -7.96 -6.23 -1.74
C GLU A 17 -8.62 -5.78 -0.41
N ASN A 18 -7.95 -6.01 0.72
CA ASN A 18 -8.46 -5.70 2.04
C ASN A 18 -8.09 -4.28 2.46
N ILE A 19 -8.70 -3.32 1.77
CA ILE A 19 -8.42 -1.88 1.94
C ILE A 19 -8.62 -1.41 3.38
N GLY A 20 -9.64 -1.91 4.08
CA GLY A 20 -9.87 -1.57 5.47
C GLY A 20 -8.64 -1.90 6.33
N GLN A 21 -8.05 -3.09 6.14
CA GLN A 21 -6.84 -3.47 6.87
C GLN A 21 -5.60 -2.69 6.42
N VAL A 22 -5.46 -2.38 5.12
CA VAL A 22 -4.38 -1.50 4.63
C VAL A 22 -4.42 -0.16 5.36
N VAL A 23 -5.58 0.49 5.40
CA VAL A 23 -5.77 1.80 6.04
C VAL A 23 -5.44 1.76 7.53
N THR A 24 -5.76 0.68 8.24
CA THR A 24 -5.43 0.55 9.68
C THR A 24 -3.92 0.53 9.99
N LEU A 25 -3.07 0.29 8.98
CA LEU A 25 -1.61 0.36 9.15
C LEU A 25 -1.09 1.81 9.16
N PHE A 26 -1.91 2.77 8.71
CA PHE A 26 -1.53 4.18 8.65
C PHE A 26 -1.93 4.90 9.94
N ASN A 27 -1.17 5.95 10.26
CA ASN A 27 -1.64 6.95 11.20
C ASN A 27 -2.90 7.63 10.66
N HIS A 28 -3.78 8.13 11.52
CA HIS A 28 -4.98 8.88 11.11
C HIS A 28 -4.67 10.05 10.17
N ASN A 29 -3.51 10.70 10.33
CA ASN A 29 -3.03 11.77 9.47
C ASN A 29 -1.99 11.30 8.44
N GLY A 30 -1.92 9.99 8.17
CA GLY A 30 -1.00 9.41 7.21
C GLY A 30 -1.33 9.85 5.79
N MET A 31 -0.29 10.23 5.05
CA MET A 31 -0.39 10.71 3.68
C MET A 31 0.29 9.74 2.71
N VAL A 32 -0.26 9.62 1.52
CA VAL A 32 0.33 8.89 0.38
C VAL A 32 0.61 9.91 -0.71
N ASP A 33 1.87 9.95 -1.14
CA ASP A 33 2.30 10.70 -2.32
C ASP A 33 2.42 9.72 -3.50
N SER A 34 1.54 9.86 -4.48
CA SER A 34 1.47 8.98 -5.63
C SER A 34 1.52 9.75 -6.95
N PRO A 35 2.29 9.28 -7.93
CA PRO A 35 2.29 9.88 -9.27
C PRO A 35 0.93 9.74 -9.99
N LEU A 36 0.09 8.78 -9.58
CA LEU A 36 -1.20 8.52 -10.23
C LEU A 36 -2.34 9.42 -9.71
N TYR A 37 -2.36 9.67 -8.40
CA TYR A 37 -3.47 10.35 -7.73
C TYR A 37 -3.06 11.63 -6.98
N GLY A 38 -1.77 12.00 -7.03
CA GLY A 38 -1.18 13.09 -6.26
C GLY A 38 -1.03 12.74 -4.77
N ILE A 39 -0.92 13.79 -3.95
CA ILE A 39 -0.80 13.68 -2.49
C ILE A 39 -2.20 13.63 -1.88
N LYS A 40 -2.53 12.54 -1.19
CA LYS A 40 -3.83 12.30 -0.53
C LYS A 40 -3.67 11.68 0.85
N LYS A 41 -4.71 11.76 1.69
CA LYS A 41 -4.74 10.94 2.91
C LYS A 41 -4.79 9.46 2.55
N ALA A 42 -4.22 8.61 3.40
CA ALA A 42 -4.11 7.18 3.11
C ALA A 42 -5.48 6.52 2.90
N ASP A 43 -6.48 6.85 3.71
CA ASP A 43 -7.85 6.35 3.56
C ASP A 43 -8.46 6.75 2.20
N GLU A 44 -8.42 8.03 1.86
CA GLU A 44 -8.89 8.55 0.57
C GLU A 44 -8.18 7.86 -0.60
N PHE A 45 -6.85 7.76 -0.53
CA PHE A 45 -6.03 7.15 -1.57
C PHE A 45 -6.40 5.69 -1.84
N TYR A 46 -6.43 4.85 -0.79
CA TYR A 46 -6.68 3.41 -0.99
C TYR A 46 -8.14 3.11 -1.36
N HIS A 47 -9.09 3.94 -0.94
CA HIS A 47 -10.48 3.83 -1.40
C HIS A 47 -10.63 4.17 -2.89
N GLU A 48 -9.95 5.22 -3.38
CA GLU A 48 -9.93 5.56 -4.81
C GLU A 48 -9.24 4.46 -5.63
N LEU A 49 -8.05 4.01 -5.21
CA LEU A 49 -7.33 2.93 -5.87
C LEU A 49 -8.21 1.68 -6.02
N ASN A 50 -8.90 1.27 -4.96
CA ASN A 50 -9.76 0.10 -4.98
C ASN A 50 -10.99 0.25 -5.88
N ARG A 51 -11.59 1.44 -5.91
CA ARG A 51 -12.72 1.73 -6.81
C ARG A 51 -12.32 1.55 -8.27
N ASP A 52 -11.11 1.99 -8.61
CA ASP A 52 -10.57 1.94 -9.97
C ASP A 52 -9.95 0.57 -10.30
N THR A 53 -9.92 -0.37 -9.34
CA THR A 53 -9.33 -1.71 -9.48
C THR A 53 -10.38 -2.77 -9.78
N SER A 54 -10.12 -3.57 -10.84
CA SER A 54 -10.83 -4.82 -11.12
C SER A 54 -10.09 -6.05 -10.59
N ASN A 55 -8.76 -6.02 -10.64
CA ASN A 55 -7.91 -7.14 -10.22
C ASN A 55 -6.52 -6.62 -9.86
N SER A 56 -5.91 -7.25 -8.86
CA SER A 56 -4.58 -6.93 -8.37
C SER A 56 -3.76 -8.21 -8.14
N GLU A 57 -2.53 -8.24 -8.67
CA GLU A 57 -1.55 -9.29 -8.40
C GLU A 57 -0.26 -8.63 -7.89
N LEU A 58 0.14 -8.95 -6.66
CA LEU A 58 1.36 -8.41 -6.05
C LEU A 58 2.38 -9.52 -5.79
N ASN A 59 3.67 -9.19 -5.90
CA ASN A 59 4.73 -10.09 -5.50
C ASN A 59 5.89 -9.33 -4.86
N LEU A 60 6.10 -9.54 -3.56
CA LEU A 60 7.15 -8.92 -2.78
C LEU A 60 8.53 -9.49 -3.15
N LYS A 61 9.43 -8.63 -3.62
CA LYS A 61 10.80 -8.98 -3.99
C LYS A 61 11.81 -8.66 -2.88
N GLY A 62 11.57 -7.63 -2.09
CA GLY A 62 12.49 -7.24 -1.02
C GLY A 62 11.93 -6.21 -0.06
N ILE A 63 12.45 -6.21 1.17
CA ILE A 63 12.20 -5.20 2.21
C ILE A 63 13.56 -4.66 2.63
N PHE A 64 13.74 -3.35 2.54
CA PHE A 64 14.95 -2.64 2.94
C PHE A 64 14.62 -1.73 4.11
N GLU A 65 15.32 -1.91 5.23
CA GLU A 65 15.10 -1.14 6.45
C GLU A 65 16.28 -0.20 6.66
N GLU A 66 15.98 1.07 6.92
CA GLU A 66 16.99 2.01 7.39
C GLU A 66 17.22 1.78 8.90
N LYS A 67 18.49 1.70 9.31
CA LYS A 67 18.85 1.30 10.68
C LYS A 67 18.45 2.35 11.72
N ASP A 68 18.72 3.62 11.43
CA ASP A 68 18.64 4.70 12.41
C ASP A 68 17.39 5.60 12.25
N SER A 69 16.45 5.21 11.39
CA SER A 69 15.18 5.92 11.18
C SER A 69 14.00 4.97 11.26
N CYS A 70 12.77 5.48 11.19
CA CYS A 70 11.56 4.64 11.06
C CYS A 70 11.22 4.30 9.60
N ASN A 71 12.11 4.59 8.66
CA ASN A 71 11.87 4.42 7.23
C ASN A 71 12.13 2.99 6.79
N LEU A 72 11.39 2.58 5.77
CA LEU A 72 11.58 1.33 5.05
C LEU A 72 11.21 1.52 3.59
N ALA A 73 11.81 0.72 2.71
CA ALA A 73 11.44 0.64 1.30
C ALA A 73 11.00 -0.79 0.95
N LEU A 74 9.96 -0.88 0.13
CA LEU A 74 9.44 -2.14 -0.39
C LEU A 74 9.72 -2.21 -1.88
N TYR A 75 10.33 -3.30 -2.32
CA TYR A 75 10.46 -3.62 -3.75
C TYR A 75 9.52 -4.77 -4.07
N PHE A 76 8.55 -4.52 -4.95
CA PHE A 76 7.54 -5.51 -5.34
C PHE A 76 7.06 -5.22 -6.76
N THR A 77 6.51 -6.24 -7.42
CA THR A 77 5.76 -6.07 -8.67
C THR A 77 4.29 -5.89 -8.34
N TYR A 78 3.62 -4.96 -9.02
CA TYR A 78 2.18 -4.75 -8.92
C TYR A 78 1.58 -4.77 -10.31
N LYS A 79 0.85 -5.84 -10.61
CA LYS A 79 0.09 -5.95 -11.86
C LYS A 79 -1.36 -5.67 -11.52
N TRP A 80 -1.86 -4.58 -12.10
CA TRP A 80 -3.16 -4.04 -11.80
C TRP A 80 -3.99 -3.94 -13.08
N THR A 81 -5.28 -4.30 -12.98
CA THR A 81 -6.25 -4.11 -14.06
C THR A 81 -7.23 -3.02 -13.68
N LEU A 82 -7.29 -1.97 -14.50
CA LEU A 82 -8.27 -0.89 -14.37
C LEU A 82 -9.69 -1.42 -14.53
N LYS A 83 -10.61 -0.85 -13.77
CA LYS A 83 -12.05 -1.08 -13.93
C LYS A 83 -12.53 -0.37 -15.19
N ASN A 84 -12.90 -1.16 -16.19
CA ASN A 84 -13.60 -0.63 -17.35
C ASN A 84 -15.03 -0.29 -16.92
N ASN A 85 -15.43 0.95 -17.16
CA ASN A 85 -16.82 1.41 -17.02
C ASN A 85 -17.71 0.78 -18.09
#